data_AF-A0A3L8AFU7-F1
#
_entry.id   AF-A0A3L8AFU7-F1
#
_cell.length_a   1.000
_cell.length_b   1.000
_cell.length_c   1.000
_cell.angle_alpha   90.00
_cell.angle_beta   90.00
_cell.angle_gamma   90.00
#
_symmetry.space_group_name_H-M   'P 1'
#
loop_
_entity.id
_entity.type
_entity.pdbx_description
1 polymer ?
#
loop_
_entity_poly.entity_id
_entity_poly.type
_entity_poly.pdbx_seq_one_letter_code
_entity_poly.pdbx_strand_id
1 'polypeptide(L)'
;MKKLLFILLSCTLSGIAMSCSDNDEQFVLRFDSSLVSPAEDFTDPRDQKVYPCVRIGNQIWMTRNLCYQVPCNSFKGCFTWNEAHPNLERIKVEPEVTTTDEQFITIVTEVANDPQQDGWSGAGELFVQYIPVFITYYGMGQSDIISMLKTGALGVNAEVEPLFALAIERKVEDFKATEEERIKNTFEFQFEYGQQLFQETEEENDHYSEKYGMLYSYDAALAAVPEGWRLPSDEDWLKLEMTLGMNPSEAEQFDTWRGRGMATLMNENGESGLNLQRGGANVYVEFNEEKYLNKGENGYYWSSTKYQENDSTEVAVFRMSALYSDKIWRGSSRINTGMRDVLYSVRCVKDVQ
;
A
#
# COMPACT_ATOMS: atom_id res chain seq x y z
N MET A 1 20.29 -56.51 33.71
CA MET A 1 21.17 -57.35 32.87
C MET A 1 20.31 -58.27 31.99
N LYS A 2 20.55 -58.24 30.67
CA LYS A 2 20.00 -59.03 29.52
C LYS A 2 19.53 -58.04 28.44
N LYS A 3 20.45 -57.51 27.63
CA LYS A 3 21.07 -58.04 26.39
C LYS A 3 20.32 -57.54 25.15
N LEU A 4 20.97 -56.60 24.46
CA LEU A 4 20.71 -56.15 23.09
C LEU A 4 20.71 -57.32 22.10
N LEU A 5 19.92 -57.22 21.03
CA LEU A 5 20.30 -57.75 19.72
C LEU A 5 19.80 -56.82 18.59
N PHE A 6 20.76 -56.26 17.87
CA PHE A 6 20.63 -55.56 16.58
C PHE A 6 20.39 -56.58 15.45
N ILE A 7 19.55 -56.25 14.47
CA ILE A 7 19.65 -56.83 13.12
C ILE A 7 19.58 -55.69 12.09
N LEU A 8 20.64 -55.63 11.28
CA LEU A 8 20.91 -54.72 10.17
C LEU A 8 20.38 -55.29 8.85
N LEU A 9 19.86 -54.38 8.02
CA LEU A 9 20.13 -54.17 6.59
C LEU A 9 20.49 -55.40 5.70
N SER A 10 19.70 -55.63 4.65
CA SER A 10 20.23 -56.05 3.35
C SER A 10 19.40 -55.49 2.19
N CYS A 11 20.06 -54.67 1.38
CA CYS A 11 19.60 -54.27 0.06
C CYS A 11 19.70 -55.45 -0.91
N THR A 12 18.70 -55.66 -1.76
CA THR A 12 18.95 -56.06 -3.16
C THR A 12 17.94 -55.39 -4.08
N LEU A 13 18.48 -54.65 -5.06
CA LEU A 13 17.78 -54.22 -6.26
C LEU A 13 17.19 -55.43 -6.99
N SER A 14 15.95 -55.31 -7.45
CA SER A 14 15.54 -55.72 -8.80
C SER A 14 14.18 -55.09 -9.09
N GLY A 15 14.16 -54.16 -10.04
CA GLY A 15 12.94 -53.54 -10.51
C GLY A 15 12.04 -54.53 -11.23
N ILE A 16 10.74 -54.43 -10.96
CA ILE A 16 9.70 -54.70 -11.93
C ILE A 16 8.73 -53.53 -11.79
N ALA A 17 8.56 -52.80 -12.89
CA ALA A 17 7.65 -51.69 -13.02
C ALA A 17 6.22 -52.13 -12.68
N MET A 18 5.70 -51.70 -11.54
CA MET A 18 4.27 -51.52 -11.39
C MET A 18 3.92 -50.24 -12.14
N SER A 19 3.54 -50.44 -13.41
CA SER A 19 2.71 -49.52 -14.17
C SER A 19 1.45 -49.23 -13.34
N CYS A 20 1.46 -48.14 -12.58
CA CYS A 20 0.20 -47.50 -12.18
C CYS A 20 -0.43 -47.01 -13.48
N SER A 21 -1.46 -47.72 -13.93
CA SER A 21 -2.39 -47.23 -14.93
C SER A 21 -3.20 -46.11 -14.28
N ASP A 22 -2.62 -44.92 -14.18
CA ASP A 22 -3.42 -43.72 -14.08
C ASP A 22 -4.05 -43.54 -15.46
N ASN A 23 -5.30 -44.01 -15.60
CA ASN A 23 -6.17 -43.55 -16.66
C ASN A 23 -6.48 -42.06 -16.36
N ASP A 24 -5.48 -41.21 -16.55
CA ASP A 24 -5.67 -39.80 -16.82
C ASP A 24 -6.37 -39.74 -18.18
N GLU A 25 -7.70 -39.80 -18.19
CA GLU A 25 -8.45 -39.25 -19.31
C GLU A 25 -7.93 -37.81 -19.49
N GLN A 26 -7.09 -37.62 -20.50
CA GLN A 26 -6.55 -36.32 -20.88
C GLN A 26 -7.73 -35.41 -21.22
N PHE A 27 -8.23 -34.68 -20.23
CA PHE A 27 -9.11 -33.55 -20.46
C PHE A 27 -8.26 -32.45 -21.07
N VAL A 28 -8.17 -32.47 -22.40
CA VAL A 28 -7.55 -31.40 -23.18
C VAL A 28 -8.48 -30.21 -23.12
N LEU A 29 -8.01 -29.10 -22.57
CA LEU A 29 -8.71 -27.83 -22.58
C LEU A 29 -9.08 -27.47 -24.03
N ARG A 30 -10.38 -27.28 -24.30
CA ARG A 30 -10.91 -26.97 -25.63
C ARG A 30 -11.16 -25.47 -25.74
N PHE A 31 -10.12 -24.75 -26.16
CA PHE A 31 -10.23 -23.34 -26.45
C PHE A 31 -10.93 -23.10 -27.78
N ASP A 32 -12.01 -22.32 -27.77
CA ASP A 32 -12.69 -21.83 -28.97
C ASP A 32 -12.29 -20.37 -29.20
N SER A 33 -11.39 -20.15 -30.15
CA SER A 33 -10.89 -18.81 -30.48
C SER A 33 -11.97 -17.88 -31.05
N SER A 34 -13.13 -18.40 -31.48
CA SER A 34 -14.25 -17.56 -31.94
C SER A 34 -14.92 -16.78 -30.80
N LEU A 35 -14.67 -17.18 -29.55
CA LEU A 35 -15.15 -16.48 -28.35
C LEU A 35 -14.25 -15.28 -27.97
N VAL A 36 -13.13 -15.09 -28.66
CA VAL A 36 -12.17 -14.00 -28.42
C VAL A 36 -12.17 -13.05 -29.61
N SER A 37 -12.29 -11.76 -29.34
CA SER A 37 -12.20 -10.72 -30.37
C SER A 37 -11.59 -9.43 -29.81
N PRO A 38 -10.97 -8.59 -30.66
CA PRO A 38 -10.51 -7.27 -30.23
C PRO A 38 -11.67 -6.43 -29.70
N ALA A 39 -11.40 -5.61 -28.69
CA ALA A 39 -12.31 -4.57 -28.21
C ALA A 39 -11.64 -3.21 -28.33
N GLU A 40 -12.42 -2.13 -28.30
CA GLU A 40 -11.87 -0.78 -28.28
C GLU A 40 -11.03 -0.55 -27.02
N ASP A 41 -9.84 0.03 -27.22
CA ASP A 41 -8.97 0.43 -26.13
C ASP A 41 -9.66 1.48 -25.25
N PHE A 42 -9.39 1.43 -23.95
CA PHE A 42 -9.92 2.38 -22.98
C PHE A 42 -8.86 3.41 -22.63
N THR A 43 -9.16 4.69 -22.83
CA THR A 43 -8.34 5.79 -22.30
C THR A 43 -8.96 6.26 -20.98
N ASP A 44 -8.22 6.13 -19.89
CA ASP A 44 -8.69 6.58 -18.58
C ASP A 44 -8.67 8.12 -18.52
N PRO A 45 -9.81 8.79 -18.32
CA PRO A 45 -9.85 10.25 -18.33
C PRO A 45 -9.08 10.88 -17.16
N ARG A 46 -8.80 10.12 -16.10
CA ARG A 46 -8.17 10.63 -14.87
C ARG A 46 -6.65 10.81 -15.02
N ASP A 47 -5.98 9.95 -15.79
CA ASP A 47 -4.52 9.96 -15.97
C ASP A 47 -4.08 9.89 -17.44
N GLN A 48 -5.01 9.82 -18.39
CA GLN A 48 -4.79 9.70 -19.83
C GLN A 48 -4.04 8.42 -20.24
N LYS A 49 -3.94 7.41 -19.37
CA LYS A 49 -3.35 6.12 -19.73
C LYS A 49 -4.31 5.32 -20.62
N VAL A 50 -3.74 4.71 -21.66
CA VAL A 50 -4.47 3.85 -22.59
C VAL A 50 -4.28 2.39 -22.19
N TYR A 51 -5.40 1.70 -21.98
CA TYR A 51 -5.48 0.30 -21.63
C TYR A 51 -6.07 -0.47 -22.82
N PRO A 52 -5.27 -1.29 -23.52
CA PRO A 52 -5.79 -2.12 -24.58
C PRO A 52 -6.78 -3.14 -24.04
N CYS A 53 -7.79 -3.49 -24.83
CA CYS A 53 -8.90 -4.31 -24.38
C CYS A 53 -9.16 -5.51 -25.30
N VAL A 54 -9.66 -6.59 -24.71
CA VAL A 54 -10.09 -7.80 -25.42
C VAL A 54 -11.48 -8.19 -24.97
N ARG A 55 -12.32 -8.61 -25.91
CA ARG A 55 -13.60 -9.23 -25.62
C ARG A 55 -13.43 -10.74 -25.54
N ILE A 56 -13.85 -11.33 -24.42
CA ILE A 56 -13.89 -12.77 -24.19
C ILE A 56 -15.32 -13.14 -23.78
N GLY A 57 -16.02 -13.83 -24.67
CA GLY A 57 -17.46 -14.10 -24.52
C GLY A 57 -18.29 -12.82 -24.41
N ASN A 58 -18.94 -12.64 -23.26
CA ASN A 58 -19.81 -11.49 -22.98
C ASN A 58 -19.15 -10.41 -22.11
N GLN A 59 -17.83 -10.47 -21.93
CA GLN A 59 -17.08 -9.54 -21.10
C GLN A 59 -15.94 -8.90 -21.88
N ILE A 60 -15.61 -7.66 -21.53
CA ILE A 60 -14.47 -6.91 -22.05
C ILE A 60 -13.48 -6.75 -20.90
N TRP A 61 -12.24 -7.14 -21.15
CA TRP A 61 -11.15 -7.14 -20.17
C TRP A 61 -10.02 -6.22 -20.62
N MET A 62 -9.45 -5.48 -19.67
CA MET A 62 -8.17 -4.81 -19.91
C MET A 62 -7.05 -5.84 -20.03
N THR A 63 -6.16 -5.67 -21.01
CA THR A 63 -5.02 -6.56 -21.27
C THR A 63 -3.73 -6.09 -20.58
N ARG A 64 -3.79 -4.96 -19.87
CA ARG A 64 -2.74 -4.48 -18.96
C ARG A 64 -3.27 -4.41 -17.53
N ASN A 65 -2.39 -4.64 -16.57
CA ASN A 65 -2.67 -4.33 -15.17
C ASN A 65 -2.92 -2.81 -15.01
N LEU A 66 -3.85 -2.46 -14.12
CA LEU A 66 -4.17 -1.07 -13.85
C LEU A 66 -2.94 -0.34 -13.29
N CYS A 67 -2.64 0.84 -13.84
CA CYS A 67 -1.49 1.65 -13.47
C CYS A 67 -1.89 3.06 -13.02
N TYR A 68 -3.12 3.21 -12.51
CA TYR A 68 -3.65 4.46 -11.99
C TYR A 68 -3.05 4.77 -10.61
N GLN A 69 -2.35 5.89 -10.50
CA GLN A 69 -1.82 6.36 -9.22
C GLN A 69 -2.96 6.99 -8.41
N VAL A 70 -3.41 6.29 -7.36
CA VAL A 70 -4.36 6.86 -6.41
C VAL A 70 -3.70 8.08 -5.74
N PRO A 71 -4.39 9.23 -5.59
CA PRO A 71 -3.81 10.40 -4.93
C PRO A 71 -3.21 10.05 -3.56
N CYS A 72 -2.00 10.56 -3.29
CA CYS A 72 -1.15 10.22 -2.14
C CYS A 72 -0.51 8.80 -2.17
N ASN A 73 -0.57 8.08 -3.30
CA ASN A 73 0.11 6.79 -3.55
C ASN A 73 0.04 5.82 -2.37
N SER A 74 1.18 5.50 -1.76
CA SER A 74 1.33 4.50 -0.73
C SER A 74 0.60 4.86 0.57
N PHE A 75 0.34 6.15 0.84
CA PHE A 75 -0.56 6.57 1.94
C PHE A 75 -2.02 6.13 1.71
N LYS A 76 -2.39 5.84 0.46
CA LYS A 76 -3.71 5.34 0.06
C LYS A 76 -3.65 3.95 -0.53
N GLY A 77 -2.64 3.16 -0.17
CA GLY A 77 -2.59 1.74 -0.53
C GLY A 77 -2.13 1.46 -1.97
N CYS A 78 -1.57 2.43 -2.68
CA CYS A 78 -1.13 2.30 -4.07
C CYS A 78 0.39 2.39 -4.16
N PHE A 79 1.06 1.30 -4.52
CA PHE A 79 2.51 1.15 -4.43
C PHE A 79 3.14 0.70 -5.74
N THR A 80 4.41 1.03 -5.91
CA THR A 80 5.28 0.30 -6.83
C THR A 80 6.04 -0.86 -6.15
N TRP A 81 6.83 -1.59 -6.93
CA TRP A 81 7.65 -2.70 -6.45
C TRP A 81 8.75 -2.24 -5.49
N ASN A 82 8.87 -2.92 -4.35
CA ASN A 82 9.82 -2.61 -3.27
C ASN A 82 9.64 -1.21 -2.64
N GLU A 83 8.51 -0.54 -2.87
CA GLU A 83 8.22 0.71 -2.19
C GLU A 83 7.95 0.45 -0.71
N ALA A 84 8.65 1.19 0.15
CA ALA A 84 8.48 1.09 1.59
C ALA A 84 7.15 1.70 2.03
N HIS A 85 6.53 1.11 3.04
CA HIS A 85 5.33 1.69 3.63
C HIS A 85 5.67 3.04 4.27
N PRO A 86 4.99 4.13 3.90
CA PRO A 86 5.27 5.43 4.48
C PRO A 86 4.94 5.39 5.97
N ASN A 87 5.85 5.93 6.78
CA ASN A 87 5.70 6.05 8.22
C ASN A 87 5.88 7.52 8.61
N LEU A 88 4.77 8.18 8.92
CA LEU A 88 4.73 9.61 9.29
C LEU A 88 5.60 9.93 10.53
N GLU A 89 5.80 8.96 11.43
CA GLU A 89 6.64 9.15 12.62
C GLU A 89 8.13 9.27 12.27
N ARG A 90 8.56 8.65 11.15
CA ARG A 90 9.96 8.66 10.70
C ARG A 90 10.29 9.84 9.79
N ILE A 91 9.27 10.41 9.16
CA ILE A 91 9.42 11.58 8.31
C ILE A 91 9.63 12.78 9.24
N LYS A 92 10.70 13.54 9.06
CA LYS A 92 10.92 14.80 9.78
C LYS A 92 10.55 15.94 8.87
N VAL A 93 9.66 16.81 9.32
CA VAL A 93 9.34 18.04 8.62
C VAL A 93 9.78 19.17 9.50
N GLU A 94 10.75 19.96 9.05
CA GLU A 94 11.01 21.25 9.68
C GLU A 94 9.87 22.18 9.23
N PRO A 95 8.97 22.62 10.12
CA PRO A 95 7.95 23.56 9.71
C PRO A 95 8.65 24.84 9.22
N GLU A 96 8.45 25.20 7.95
CA GLU A 96 8.92 26.50 7.39
C GLU A 96 8.40 27.68 8.22
N VAL A 97 7.35 27.46 9.02
CA VAL A 97 6.80 28.42 9.97
C VAL A 97 7.63 28.39 11.27
N THR A 98 8.62 29.27 11.38
CA THR A 98 8.93 29.89 12.68
C THR A 98 7.62 30.40 13.26
N THR A 99 7.33 30.14 14.54
CA THR A 99 6.16 30.71 15.24
C THR A 99 5.99 32.16 14.81
N THR A 100 4.84 32.53 14.25
CA THR A 100 4.57 33.94 13.94
C THR A 100 4.64 34.76 15.22
N ASP A 101 4.89 36.06 15.12
CA ASP A 101 4.93 36.93 16.30
C ASP A 101 3.63 36.86 17.12
N GLU A 102 2.49 36.70 16.46
CA GLU A 102 1.19 36.52 17.11
C GLU A 102 1.11 35.19 17.89
N GLN A 103 1.61 34.09 17.30
CA GLN A 103 1.70 32.79 17.98
C GLN A 103 2.70 32.83 19.14
N PHE A 104 3.84 33.50 18.97
CA PHE A 104 4.83 33.66 20.03
C PHE A 104 4.27 34.47 21.21
N ILE A 105 3.57 35.59 20.94
CA ILE A 105 2.89 36.38 21.96
C ILE A 105 1.81 35.55 22.69
N THR A 106 1.07 34.71 21.96
CA THR A 106 0.10 33.78 22.55
C THR A 106 0.81 32.80 23.50
N ILE A 107 1.90 32.17 23.06
CA ILE A 107 2.72 31.27 23.90
C ILE A 107 3.21 31.99 25.17
N VAL A 108 3.78 33.19 25.02
CA VAL A 108 4.24 34.02 26.16
C VAL A 108 3.10 34.25 27.15
N THR A 109 1.91 34.56 26.65
CA THR A 109 0.71 34.80 27.47
C THR A 109 0.27 33.53 28.20
N GLU A 110 0.28 32.38 27.54
CA GLU A 110 -0.05 31.10 28.17
C GLU A 110 0.97 30.71 29.24
N VAL A 111 2.27 30.87 28.97
CA VAL A 111 3.32 30.57 29.95
C VAL A 111 3.18 31.50 31.15
N ALA A 112 2.97 32.80 30.94
CA ALA A 112 2.81 33.79 32.01
C ALA A 112 1.62 33.49 32.94
N ASN A 113 0.57 32.88 32.40
CA ASN A 113 -0.63 32.51 33.13
C ASN A 113 -0.67 31.03 33.54
N ASP A 114 0.45 30.29 33.45
CA ASP A 114 0.50 28.89 33.84
C ASP A 114 0.17 28.72 35.33
N PRO A 115 -0.95 28.05 35.69
CA PRO A 115 -1.38 27.90 37.07
C PRO A 115 -0.42 27.06 37.93
N GLN A 116 0.48 26.28 37.31
CA GLN A 116 1.50 25.51 38.04
C GLN A 116 2.69 26.37 38.49
N GLN A 117 2.84 27.58 37.93
CA GLN A 117 3.96 28.48 38.20
C GLN A 117 3.54 29.72 39.04
N ASP A 118 2.33 29.73 39.60
CA ASP A 118 1.79 30.80 40.47
C ASP A 118 1.98 32.22 39.88
N GLY A 119 1.67 32.38 38.58
CA GLY A 119 1.83 33.66 37.89
C GLY A 119 3.28 34.19 37.87
N TRP A 120 4.25 33.27 38.00
CA TRP A 120 5.67 33.55 38.04
C TRP A 120 6.05 34.56 39.12
N SER A 121 5.53 34.36 40.33
CA SER A 121 5.75 35.26 41.49
C SER A 121 5.29 36.70 41.21
N GLY A 122 4.22 36.88 40.44
CA GLY A 122 3.70 38.20 40.05
C GLY A 122 4.42 38.85 38.87
N ALA A 123 5.44 38.20 38.29
CA ALA A 123 6.12 38.68 37.09
C ALA A 123 5.32 38.43 35.80
N GLY A 124 4.39 37.47 35.82
CA GLY A 124 3.61 37.05 34.64
C GLY A 124 2.90 38.21 33.93
N GLU A 125 2.20 39.07 34.65
CA GLU A 125 1.49 40.23 34.07
C GLU A 125 2.46 41.21 33.39
N LEU A 126 3.65 41.41 33.95
CA LEU A 126 4.66 42.30 33.38
C LEU A 126 5.26 41.71 32.11
N PHE A 127 5.46 40.39 32.03
CA PHE A 127 5.88 39.72 30.81
C PHE A 127 4.87 39.91 29.67
N VAL A 128 3.58 39.72 29.96
CA VAL A 128 2.49 39.92 28.99
C VAL A 128 2.40 41.38 28.52
N GLN A 129 2.75 42.35 29.37
CA GLN A 129 2.76 43.76 29.00
C GLN A 129 3.98 44.16 28.16
N TYR A 130 5.18 43.69 28.51
CA TYR A 130 6.41 44.19 27.91
C TYR A 130 6.82 43.45 26.64
N ILE A 131 6.72 42.12 26.62
CA ILE A 131 7.23 41.31 25.50
C ILE A 131 6.53 41.64 24.17
N PRO A 132 5.20 41.76 24.09
CA PRO A 132 4.54 42.16 22.85
C PRO A 132 4.97 43.55 22.35
N VAL A 133 5.30 44.48 23.26
CA VAL A 133 5.79 45.82 22.89
C VAL A 133 7.19 45.72 22.26
N PHE A 134 8.09 44.88 22.79
CA PHE A 134 9.40 44.65 22.18
C PHE A 134 9.31 44.10 20.76
N ILE A 135 8.37 43.19 20.52
CA ILE A 135 8.15 42.63 19.17
C ILE A 135 7.52 43.68 18.25
N THR A 136 6.35 44.20 18.63
CA THR A 136 5.50 44.99 17.72
C THR A 136 5.98 46.42 17.53
N TYR A 137 6.50 47.06 18.58
CA TYR A 137 6.92 48.46 18.53
C TYR A 137 8.41 48.62 18.24
N TYR A 138 9.25 47.75 18.84
CA TYR A 138 10.71 47.83 18.68
C TYR A 138 11.26 46.90 17.59
N GLY A 139 10.43 46.04 16.99
CA GLY A 139 10.83 45.16 15.89
C GLY A 139 11.86 44.09 16.30
N MET A 140 11.86 43.70 17.58
CA MET A 140 12.83 42.75 18.12
C MET A 140 12.46 41.32 17.76
N GLY A 141 13.44 40.51 17.35
CA GLY A 141 13.21 39.10 17.03
C GLY A 141 12.94 38.24 18.26
N GLN A 142 12.22 37.13 18.07
CA GLN A 142 11.89 36.19 19.14
C GLN A 142 13.15 35.62 19.84
N SER A 143 14.21 35.34 19.06
CA SER A 143 15.51 34.89 19.59
C SER A 143 16.17 35.93 20.49
N ASP A 144 16.04 37.21 20.16
CA ASP A 144 16.64 38.30 20.93
C ASP A 144 15.92 38.47 22.26
N ILE A 145 14.58 38.36 22.26
CA ILE A 145 13.76 38.39 23.48
C ILE A 145 14.11 37.23 24.40
N ILE A 146 14.21 36.01 23.86
CA ILE A 146 14.63 34.84 24.63
C ILE A 146 16.03 35.04 25.20
N SER A 147 16.98 35.60 24.43
CA SER A 147 18.32 35.92 24.93
C SER A 147 18.29 36.97 26.04
N MET A 148 17.44 37.99 25.94
CA MET A 148 17.27 39.00 26.99
C MET A 148 16.76 38.37 28.28
N LEU A 149 15.70 37.57 28.21
CA LEU A 149 15.15 36.86 29.36
C LEU A 149 16.19 35.93 30.01
N LYS A 150 16.96 35.19 29.20
CA LYS A 150 18.04 34.32 29.70
C LYS A 150 19.13 35.05 30.48
N THR A 151 19.34 36.32 30.17
CA THR A 151 20.36 37.17 30.83
C THR A 151 19.80 38.06 31.93
N GLY A 152 18.48 38.04 32.17
CA GLY A 152 17.83 38.94 33.12
C GLY A 152 17.73 40.39 32.61
N ALA A 153 17.93 40.62 31.31
CA ALA A 153 18.03 41.95 30.72
C ALA A 153 16.67 42.61 30.46
N LEU A 154 15.55 41.91 30.66
CA LEU A 154 14.23 42.52 30.57
C LEU A 154 13.95 43.40 31.80
N GLY A 155 14.56 43.09 32.94
CA GLY A 155 14.50 43.88 34.16
C GLY A 155 13.19 43.73 34.94
N VAL A 156 12.42 42.66 34.69
CA VAL A 156 11.20 42.31 35.42
C VAL A 156 11.57 41.62 36.74
N ASN A 157 12.35 40.54 36.65
CA ASN A 157 12.89 39.82 37.80
C ASN A 157 14.02 38.88 37.34
N ALA A 158 15.26 39.22 37.72
CA ALA A 158 16.46 38.50 37.27
C ALA A 158 16.52 37.02 37.69
N GLU A 159 15.81 36.61 38.74
CA GLU A 159 15.76 35.21 39.17
C GLU A 159 14.72 34.39 38.38
N VAL A 160 13.67 35.04 37.90
CA VAL A 160 12.51 34.42 37.24
C VAL A 160 12.66 34.40 35.73
N GLU A 161 13.24 35.45 35.14
CA GLU A 161 13.38 35.60 33.69
C GLU A 161 14.05 34.40 32.98
N PRO A 162 15.16 33.81 33.48
CA PRO A 162 15.77 32.66 32.83
C PRO A 162 14.88 31.41 32.86
N LEU A 163 14.10 31.21 33.93
CA LEU A 163 13.15 30.11 34.03
C LEU A 163 11.95 30.32 33.10
N PHE A 164 11.48 31.57 32.98
CA PHE A 164 10.42 31.96 32.07
C PHE A 164 10.82 31.74 30.61
N ALA A 165 12.05 32.11 30.23
CA ALA A 165 12.62 31.82 28.92
C ALA A 165 12.59 30.32 28.60
N LEU A 166 12.99 29.49 29.56
CA LEU A 166 13.02 28.04 29.40
C LEU A 166 11.62 27.45 29.18
N ALA A 167 10.61 27.99 29.86
CA ALA A 167 9.22 27.57 29.70
C ALA A 167 8.62 28.02 28.35
N ILE A 168 8.97 29.22 27.86
CA ILE A 168 8.62 29.65 26.50
C ILE A 168 9.26 28.71 25.48
N GLU A 169 10.56 28.44 25.58
CA GLU A 169 11.27 27.55 24.66
C GLU A 169 10.62 26.17 24.60
N ARG A 170 10.26 25.60 25.76
CA ARG A 170 9.55 24.32 25.81
C ARG A 170 8.20 24.37 25.10
N LYS A 171 7.38 25.39 25.36
CA LYS A 171 6.08 25.55 24.70
C LYS A 171 6.21 25.79 23.20
N VAL A 172 7.23 26.50 22.74
CA VAL A 172 7.53 26.69 21.32
C VAL A 172 7.85 25.34 20.66
N GLU A 173 8.64 24.49 21.31
CA GLU A 173 8.93 23.15 20.80
C GLU A 173 7.68 22.24 20.78
N ASP A 174 6.85 22.28 21.82
CA ASP A 174 5.57 21.55 21.86
C ASP A 174 4.62 22.03 20.73
N PHE A 175 4.58 23.34 20.46
CA PHE A 175 3.82 23.93 19.36
C PHE A 175 4.34 23.46 17.99
N LYS A 176 5.66 23.49 17.77
CA LYS A 176 6.28 23.01 16.53
C LYS A 176 6.00 21.54 16.27
N ALA A 177 6.06 20.69 17.30
CA ALA A 177 5.74 19.27 17.18
C ALA A 177 4.27 19.05 16.77
N THR A 178 3.35 19.82 17.36
CA THR A 178 1.93 19.79 16.99
C THR A 178 1.71 20.23 15.55
N GLU A 179 2.41 21.28 15.12
CA GLU A 179 2.32 21.81 13.75
C GLU A 179 2.94 20.87 12.72
N GLU A 180 4.07 20.24 13.05
CA GLU A 180 4.70 19.19 12.26
C GLU A 180 3.72 18.02 12.04
N GLU A 181 3.07 17.54 13.11
CA GLU A 181 2.06 16.50 13.01
C GLU A 181 0.88 16.95 12.13
N ARG A 182 0.43 18.20 12.28
CA ARG A 182 -0.64 18.76 11.44
C ARG A 182 -0.25 18.77 9.96
N ILE A 183 0.94 19.26 9.62
CA ILE A 183 1.45 19.33 8.25
C ILE A 183 1.53 17.94 7.62
N LYS A 184 2.10 16.97 8.34
CA LYS A 184 2.22 15.57 7.88
C LYS A 184 0.88 14.89 7.55
N ASN A 185 -0.19 15.35 8.18
CA ASN A 185 -1.54 14.84 7.98
C ASN A 185 -2.34 15.63 6.92
N THR A 186 -1.76 16.66 6.30
CA THR A 186 -2.39 17.36 5.19
C THR A 186 -2.39 16.53 3.91
N PHE A 187 -3.38 16.77 3.05
CA PHE A 187 -3.44 16.12 1.74
C PHE A 187 -2.25 16.52 0.87
N GLU A 188 -1.92 17.81 0.85
CA GLU A 188 -0.86 18.39 0.04
C GLU A 188 0.48 17.75 0.36
N PHE A 189 0.84 17.66 1.65
CA PHE A 189 2.07 17.02 2.08
C PHE A 189 2.14 15.55 1.66
N GLN A 190 1.09 14.77 1.95
CA GLN A 190 1.07 13.34 1.61
C GLN A 190 1.05 13.10 0.11
N PHE A 191 0.42 13.98 -0.65
CA PHE A 191 0.41 13.94 -2.11
C PHE A 191 1.82 14.16 -2.66
N GLU A 192 2.51 15.23 -2.25
CA GLU A 192 3.86 15.55 -2.71
C GLU A 192 4.88 14.50 -2.27
N TYR A 193 4.89 14.15 -0.99
CA TYR A 193 5.81 13.15 -0.45
C TYR A 193 5.57 11.77 -1.07
N GLY A 194 4.30 11.37 -1.22
CA GLY A 194 3.94 10.11 -1.87
C GLY A 194 4.35 10.06 -3.34
N GLN A 195 4.32 11.19 -4.06
CA GLN A 195 4.82 11.26 -5.43
C GLN A 195 6.34 11.18 -5.51
N GLN A 196 7.04 11.85 -4.60
CA GLN A 196 8.49 11.77 -4.51
C GLN A 196 8.96 10.33 -4.23
N LEU A 197 8.37 9.68 -3.21
CA LEU A 197 8.72 8.31 -2.84
C LEU A 197 8.48 7.33 -4.00
N PHE A 198 7.36 7.48 -4.71
CA PHE A 198 7.06 6.68 -5.89
C PHE A 198 8.13 6.86 -6.99
N GLN A 199 8.50 8.12 -7.30
CA GLN A 199 9.48 8.41 -8.34
C GLN A 199 10.87 7.84 -8.01
N GLU A 200 11.35 8.09 -6.79
CA GLU A 200 12.62 7.55 -6.30
C GLU A 200 12.65 6.01 -6.37
N THR A 201 11.56 5.36 -5.96
CA THR A 201 11.48 3.89 -5.99
C THR A 201 11.42 3.34 -7.42
N GLU A 202 10.70 4.01 -8.33
CA GLU A 202 10.64 3.61 -9.75
C GLU A 202 12.00 3.69 -10.43
N GLU A 203 12.79 4.73 -10.15
CA GLU A 203 14.14 4.87 -10.68
C GLU A 203 15.06 3.72 -10.23
N GLU A 204 14.90 3.24 -8.99
CA GLU A 204 15.66 2.11 -8.46
C GLU A 204 15.18 0.74 -8.95
N ASN A 205 13.90 0.61 -9.32
CA ASN A 205 13.27 -0.66 -9.63
C ASN A 205 13.08 -0.97 -11.12
N ASP A 206 13.72 -0.15 -11.98
CA ASP A 206 13.67 -0.19 -13.46
C ASP A 206 12.27 0.10 -14.02
N HIS A 207 11.64 1.15 -13.48
CA HIS A 207 10.30 1.62 -13.86
C HIS A 207 9.26 0.48 -13.91
N TYR A 208 9.19 -0.28 -12.81
CA TYR A 208 8.34 -1.47 -12.67
C TYR A 208 6.91 -1.23 -13.17
N SER A 209 6.34 -0.07 -12.84
CA SER A 209 4.95 0.24 -13.12
C SER A 209 4.65 0.31 -14.63
N GLU A 210 5.64 0.65 -15.45
CA GLU A 210 5.50 0.72 -16.91
C GLU A 210 5.23 -0.63 -17.55
N LYS A 211 5.67 -1.73 -16.94
CA LYS A 211 5.42 -3.09 -17.45
C LYS A 211 4.29 -3.78 -16.70
N TYR A 212 4.29 -3.69 -15.38
CA TYR A 212 3.47 -4.54 -14.52
C TYR A 212 2.27 -3.81 -13.89
N GLY A 213 2.12 -2.51 -14.12
CA GLY A 213 1.13 -1.69 -13.43
C GLY A 213 1.50 -1.45 -11.96
N MET A 214 0.53 -0.99 -11.17
CA MET A 214 0.74 -0.75 -9.73
C MET A 214 0.30 -1.95 -8.89
N LEU A 215 0.78 -2.01 -7.66
CA LEU A 215 0.31 -2.94 -6.63
C LEU A 215 -0.63 -2.18 -5.68
N TYR A 216 -1.83 -2.73 -5.47
CA TYR A 216 -2.86 -2.07 -4.68
C TYR A 216 -3.22 -2.91 -3.45
N SER A 217 -3.43 -2.24 -2.34
CA SER A 217 -4.24 -2.78 -1.25
C SER A 217 -5.66 -3.04 -1.74
N TYR A 218 -6.42 -3.83 -1.00
CA TYR A 218 -7.78 -4.18 -1.40
C TYR A 218 -8.68 -2.94 -1.57
N ASP A 219 -8.63 -2.01 -0.61
CA ASP A 219 -9.42 -0.78 -0.66
C ASP A 219 -8.93 0.17 -1.76
N ALA A 220 -7.62 0.26 -1.96
CA ALA A 220 -7.04 1.02 -3.07
C ALA A 220 -7.45 0.44 -4.43
N ALA A 221 -7.51 -0.89 -4.55
CA ALA A 221 -7.95 -1.56 -5.77
C ALA A 221 -9.40 -1.19 -6.11
N LEU A 222 -10.30 -1.16 -5.12
CA LEU A 222 -11.69 -0.74 -5.33
C LEU A 222 -11.78 0.74 -5.72
N ALA A 223 -11.00 1.61 -5.09
CA ALA A 223 -10.99 3.05 -5.38
C ALA A 223 -10.33 3.39 -6.74
N ALA A 224 -9.37 2.58 -7.19
CA ALA A 224 -8.60 2.84 -8.40
C ALA A 224 -9.37 2.52 -9.68
N VAL A 225 -10.39 1.66 -9.66
CA VAL A 225 -11.11 1.26 -10.88
C VAL A 225 -11.85 2.44 -11.51
N PRO A 226 -11.72 2.66 -12.84
CA PRO A 226 -12.38 3.77 -13.52
C PRO A 226 -13.89 3.57 -13.65
N GLU A 227 -14.63 4.68 -13.83
CA GLU A 227 -16.07 4.66 -14.07
C GLU A 227 -16.43 3.76 -15.28
N GLY A 228 -17.51 2.99 -15.14
CA GLY A 228 -17.96 2.04 -16.17
C GLY A 228 -17.17 0.72 -16.22
N TRP A 229 -16.13 0.58 -15.41
CA TRP A 229 -15.40 -0.67 -15.19
C TRP A 229 -15.59 -1.16 -13.75
N ARG A 230 -15.24 -2.42 -13.50
CA ARG A 230 -15.22 -3.01 -12.15
C ARG A 230 -13.93 -3.78 -11.90
N LEU A 231 -13.53 -3.87 -10.63
CA LEU A 231 -12.65 -4.94 -10.17
C LEU A 231 -13.40 -6.27 -10.39
N PRO A 232 -12.83 -7.27 -11.09
CA PRO A 232 -13.51 -8.51 -11.37
C PRO A 232 -13.94 -9.20 -10.09
N SER A 233 -15.20 -9.63 -10.02
CA SER A 233 -15.65 -10.55 -8.98
C SER A 233 -15.08 -11.95 -9.21
N ASP A 234 -15.21 -12.85 -8.23
CA ASP A 234 -14.86 -14.25 -8.41
C ASP A 234 -15.73 -14.89 -9.50
N GLU A 235 -16.98 -14.46 -9.63
CA GLU A 235 -17.88 -14.89 -10.72
C GLU A 235 -17.40 -14.44 -12.10
N ASP A 236 -16.84 -13.23 -12.23
CA ASP A 236 -16.25 -12.75 -13.49
C ASP A 236 -15.07 -13.63 -13.91
N TRP A 237 -14.18 -13.95 -12.96
CA TRP A 237 -13.07 -14.87 -13.21
C TRP A 237 -13.55 -16.27 -13.62
N LEU A 238 -14.54 -16.82 -12.93
CA LEU A 238 -15.11 -18.13 -13.27
C LEU A 238 -15.73 -18.14 -14.67
N LYS A 239 -16.49 -17.09 -15.03
CA LYS A 239 -17.04 -16.92 -16.39
C LYS A 239 -15.95 -16.88 -17.45
N LEU A 240 -14.90 -16.09 -17.21
CA LEU A 240 -13.74 -16.01 -18.10
C LEU A 240 -13.08 -17.37 -18.30
N GLU A 241 -12.75 -18.07 -17.23
CA GLU A 241 -12.07 -19.38 -17.27
C GLU A 241 -12.93 -20.45 -17.97
N MET A 242 -14.24 -20.50 -17.69
CA MET A 242 -15.14 -21.43 -18.38
C MET A 242 -15.31 -21.07 -19.85
N THR A 243 -15.35 -19.79 -20.20
CA THR A 243 -15.39 -19.32 -21.61
C THR A 243 -14.14 -19.75 -22.37
N LEU A 244 -12.98 -19.76 -21.70
CA LEU A 244 -11.72 -20.24 -22.25
C LEU A 244 -11.58 -21.77 -22.24
N GLY A 245 -12.62 -22.50 -21.83
CA GLY A 245 -12.70 -23.96 -21.96
C GLY A 245 -12.41 -24.75 -20.68
N MET A 246 -12.32 -24.10 -19.50
CA MET A 246 -12.27 -24.83 -18.22
C MET A 246 -13.63 -25.49 -17.93
N ASN A 247 -13.59 -26.73 -17.45
CA ASN A 247 -14.82 -27.41 -17.03
C ASN A 247 -15.42 -26.73 -15.77
N PRO A 248 -16.76 -26.57 -15.68
CA PRO A 248 -17.40 -25.97 -14.50
C PRO A 248 -17.02 -26.60 -13.16
N SER A 249 -16.95 -27.95 -13.08
CA SER A 249 -16.62 -28.63 -11.82
C SER A 249 -15.16 -28.44 -11.41
N GLU A 250 -14.26 -28.27 -12.39
CA GLU A 250 -12.87 -27.88 -12.14
C GLU A 250 -12.80 -26.41 -11.75
N ALA A 251 -13.61 -25.55 -12.37
CA ALA A 251 -13.60 -24.12 -12.10
C ALA A 251 -14.04 -23.78 -10.66
N GLU A 252 -15.03 -24.50 -10.15
CA GLU A 252 -15.54 -24.33 -8.79
C GLU A 252 -14.57 -24.77 -7.68
N GLN A 253 -13.49 -25.49 -8.02
CA GLN A 253 -12.47 -25.87 -7.04
C GLN A 253 -11.81 -24.61 -6.45
N PHE A 254 -11.55 -24.65 -5.14
CA PHE A 254 -11.02 -23.55 -4.35
C PHE A 254 -9.79 -24.00 -3.58
N ASP A 255 -8.87 -23.07 -3.34
CA ASP A 255 -7.57 -23.30 -2.68
C ASP A 255 -6.69 -24.33 -3.40
N THR A 256 -6.68 -24.28 -4.74
CA THR A 256 -5.93 -25.23 -5.58
C THR A 256 -5.59 -24.68 -6.97
N TRP A 257 -4.62 -25.34 -7.62
CA TRP A 257 -4.25 -25.14 -9.02
C TRP A 257 -5.17 -25.91 -9.96
N ARG A 258 -5.81 -25.20 -10.90
CA ARG A 258 -6.85 -25.75 -11.79
C ARG A 258 -6.74 -25.25 -13.23
N GLY A 259 -7.33 -26.01 -14.15
CA GLY A 259 -7.37 -25.75 -15.58
C GLY A 259 -6.02 -25.95 -16.25
N ARG A 260 -5.67 -27.20 -16.58
CA ARG A 260 -4.44 -27.50 -17.35
C ARG A 260 -4.41 -26.68 -18.65
N GLY A 261 -3.30 -26.00 -18.92
CA GLY A 261 -3.14 -25.11 -20.07
C GLY A 261 -3.81 -23.73 -19.95
N MET A 262 -4.59 -23.47 -18.89
CA MET A 262 -5.30 -22.20 -18.73
C MET A 262 -4.34 -21.01 -18.58
N ALA A 263 -3.26 -21.17 -17.79
CA ALA A 263 -2.27 -20.10 -17.65
C ALA A 263 -1.53 -19.83 -18.97
N THR A 264 -1.29 -20.85 -19.79
CA THR A 264 -0.69 -20.68 -21.12
C THR A 264 -1.56 -19.81 -22.03
N LEU A 265 -2.90 -19.94 -21.94
CA LEU A 265 -3.82 -19.10 -22.70
C LEU A 265 -3.94 -17.68 -22.18
N MET A 266 -3.97 -17.51 -20.85
CA MET A 266 -4.29 -16.24 -20.20
C MET A 266 -3.10 -15.30 -20.04
N ASN A 267 -1.87 -15.83 -19.97
CA ASN A 267 -0.67 -15.04 -19.73
C ASN A 267 -0.16 -14.31 -20.97
N GLU A 268 0.93 -13.56 -20.80
CA GLU A 268 1.64 -12.88 -21.88
C GLU A 268 1.89 -13.78 -23.09
N ASN A 269 1.50 -13.30 -24.27
CA ASN A 269 1.54 -14.02 -25.56
C ASN A 269 0.60 -15.25 -25.69
N GLY A 270 -0.31 -15.46 -24.74
CA GLY A 270 -1.32 -16.51 -24.83
C GLY A 270 -2.43 -16.18 -25.84
N GLU A 271 -3.03 -17.21 -26.43
CA GLU A 271 -4.03 -17.06 -27.51
C GLU A 271 -5.33 -16.34 -27.08
N SER A 272 -5.61 -16.23 -25.77
CA SER A 272 -6.78 -15.48 -25.30
C SER A 272 -6.65 -13.97 -25.44
N GLY A 273 -5.43 -13.45 -25.60
CA GLY A 273 -5.16 -12.01 -25.63
C GLY A 273 -5.31 -11.29 -24.28
N LEU A 274 -5.69 -12.00 -23.19
CA LEU A 274 -5.87 -11.40 -21.86
C LEU A 274 -4.56 -10.85 -21.29
N ASN A 275 -3.43 -11.48 -21.64
CA ASN A 275 -2.09 -10.96 -21.39
C ASN A 275 -1.79 -10.69 -19.90
N LEU A 276 -2.09 -11.65 -19.01
CA LEU A 276 -1.80 -11.54 -17.58
C LEU A 276 -0.29 -11.37 -17.33
N GLN A 277 0.10 -10.22 -16.77
CA GLN A 277 1.51 -9.90 -16.46
C GLN A 277 1.89 -10.34 -15.04
N ARG A 278 3.02 -11.03 -14.93
CA ARG A 278 3.55 -11.54 -13.65
C ARG A 278 4.32 -10.48 -12.86
N GLY A 279 3.59 -9.51 -12.32
CA GLY A 279 4.16 -8.39 -11.54
C GLY A 279 4.72 -8.75 -10.16
N GLY A 280 4.43 -9.95 -9.64
CA GLY A 280 4.67 -10.28 -8.25
C GLY A 280 3.63 -9.62 -7.32
N ALA A 281 3.96 -9.55 -6.03
CA ALA A 281 3.09 -9.00 -5.00
C ALA A 281 3.87 -8.62 -3.74
N ASN A 282 3.27 -7.78 -2.89
CA ASN A 282 3.62 -7.67 -1.47
C ASN A 282 2.64 -8.52 -0.65
N VAL A 283 3.00 -9.79 -0.44
CA VAL A 283 2.07 -10.80 0.11
C VAL A 283 1.86 -10.64 1.62
N TYR A 284 0.87 -11.36 2.13
CA TYR A 284 0.70 -11.56 3.57
C TYR A 284 1.92 -12.27 4.19
N VAL A 285 2.40 -11.71 5.30
CA VAL A 285 3.26 -12.39 6.29
C VAL A 285 2.77 -12.02 7.70
N GLU A 286 3.07 -12.85 8.69
CA GLU A 286 2.62 -12.63 10.07
C GLU A 286 3.29 -11.42 10.76
N PHE A 287 4.47 -11.02 10.29
CA PHE A 287 5.27 -9.95 10.89
C PHE A 287 5.09 -8.60 10.19
N ASN A 288 5.50 -7.52 10.84
CA ASN A 288 5.48 -6.17 10.29
C ASN A 288 6.64 -5.93 9.29
N GLU A 289 6.73 -6.80 8.29
CA GLU A 289 7.76 -6.73 7.25
C GLU A 289 7.09 -6.75 5.89
N GLU A 290 7.56 -5.90 4.99
CA GLU A 290 7.21 -5.97 3.58
C GLU A 290 7.74 -7.28 3.00
N LYS A 291 6.92 -7.91 2.17
CA LYS A 291 7.28 -9.17 1.52
C LYS A 291 6.95 -9.13 0.04
N TYR A 292 7.74 -8.35 -0.69
CA TYR A 292 7.76 -8.37 -2.14
C TYR A 292 8.36 -9.69 -2.65
N LEU A 293 7.60 -10.45 -3.45
CA LEU A 293 8.05 -11.72 -4.01
C LEU A 293 7.57 -11.99 -5.44
N ASN A 294 8.35 -12.80 -6.15
CA ASN A 294 8.03 -13.38 -7.45
C ASN A 294 7.78 -12.36 -8.59
N LYS A 295 8.42 -11.18 -8.56
CA LYS A 295 8.41 -10.26 -9.71
C LYS A 295 8.94 -10.98 -10.95
N GLY A 296 8.18 -10.96 -12.04
CA GLY A 296 8.48 -11.66 -13.30
C GLY A 296 8.13 -13.15 -13.31
N GLU A 297 7.82 -13.74 -12.15
CA GLU A 297 7.56 -15.18 -12.02
C GLU A 297 6.09 -15.49 -11.76
N ASN A 298 5.43 -14.70 -10.89
CA ASN A 298 4.02 -14.87 -10.56
C ASN A 298 3.23 -13.58 -10.75
N GLY A 299 1.96 -13.70 -11.10
CA GLY A 299 0.98 -12.60 -11.09
C GLY A 299 -0.09 -12.90 -10.06
N TYR A 300 -0.44 -11.92 -9.25
CA TYR A 300 -1.47 -12.00 -8.21
C TYR A 300 -2.53 -10.94 -8.51
N TYR A 301 -3.80 -11.35 -8.55
CA TYR A 301 -4.88 -10.49 -9.01
C TYR A 301 -6.02 -10.47 -8.02
N TRP A 302 -6.35 -9.29 -7.51
CA TRP A 302 -7.52 -9.12 -6.65
C TRP A 302 -8.81 -9.48 -7.39
N SER A 303 -9.74 -10.08 -6.65
CA SER A 303 -11.16 -10.08 -6.98
C SER A 303 -11.92 -9.18 -6.02
N SER A 304 -13.02 -8.57 -6.44
CA SER A 304 -13.92 -7.80 -5.58
C SER A 304 -14.75 -8.67 -4.62
N THR A 305 -14.65 -10.00 -4.73
CA THR A 305 -15.34 -10.93 -3.85
C THR A 305 -14.53 -11.14 -2.58
N LYS A 306 -15.08 -10.69 -1.45
CA LYS A 306 -14.52 -10.87 -0.12
C LYS A 306 -15.51 -11.54 0.82
N TYR A 307 -14.99 -12.14 1.88
CA TYR A 307 -15.78 -12.75 2.94
C TYR A 307 -15.02 -12.72 4.28
N GLN A 308 -15.77 -12.88 5.37
CA GLN A 308 -15.19 -13.04 6.70
C GLN A 308 -14.74 -14.49 6.87
N GLU A 309 -13.45 -14.72 7.07
CA GLU A 309 -12.89 -16.03 7.40
C GLU A 309 -13.22 -16.41 8.85
N ASN A 310 -13.20 -15.40 9.74
CA ASN A 310 -13.59 -15.48 11.14
C ASN A 310 -14.00 -14.09 11.64
N ASP A 311 -14.36 -13.96 12.92
CA ASP A 311 -14.91 -12.73 13.52
C ASP A 311 -14.04 -11.47 13.35
N SER A 312 -12.73 -11.63 13.13
CA SER A 312 -11.79 -10.50 13.01
C SER A 312 -10.97 -10.50 11.72
N THR A 313 -11.17 -11.49 10.84
CA THR A 313 -10.32 -11.66 9.63
C THR A 313 -11.17 -11.62 8.37
N GLU A 314 -10.98 -10.54 7.61
CA GLU A 314 -11.54 -10.42 6.26
C GLU A 314 -10.52 -10.91 5.23
N VAL A 315 -10.98 -11.72 4.29
CA VAL A 315 -10.18 -12.23 3.17
C VAL A 315 -10.86 -11.92 1.86
N ALA A 316 -10.05 -11.69 0.83
CA ALA A 316 -10.51 -11.52 -0.54
C ALA A 316 -10.07 -12.70 -1.39
N VAL A 317 -10.93 -13.10 -2.33
CA VAL A 317 -10.56 -14.08 -3.34
C VAL A 317 -9.52 -13.45 -4.27
N PHE A 318 -8.56 -14.24 -4.71
CA PHE A 318 -7.57 -13.81 -5.69
C PHE A 318 -7.33 -14.91 -6.74
N ARG A 319 -6.74 -14.50 -7.86
CA ARG A 319 -6.14 -15.42 -8.82
C ARG A 319 -4.64 -15.31 -8.78
N MET A 320 -3.95 -16.43 -8.94
CA MET A 320 -2.51 -16.43 -9.16
C MET A 320 -2.14 -17.26 -10.39
N SER A 321 -1.27 -16.68 -11.21
CA SER A 321 -0.56 -17.42 -12.26
C SER A 321 0.92 -17.50 -11.90
N ALA A 322 1.54 -18.65 -12.06
CA ALA A 322 2.97 -18.85 -11.77
C ALA A 322 3.72 -19.37 -13.00
N LEU A 323 5.02 -19.04 -13.10
CA LEU A 323 5.89 -19.47 -14.19
C LEU A 323 6.01 -20.99 -14.28
N TYR A 324 5.99 -21.69 -13.14
CA TYR A 324 6.18 -23.13 -13.06
C TYR A 324 4.89 -23.95 -13.28
N SER A 325 3.74 -23.30 -13.50
CA SER A 325 2.45 -23.98 -13.69
C SER A 325 1.73 -23.48 -14.93
N ASP A 326 1.15 -24.40 -15.69
CA ASP A 326 0.23 -24.11 -16.79
C ASP A 326 -1.23 -23.97 -16.31
N LYS A 327 -1.47 -24.08 -14.99
CA LYS A 327 -2.75 -23.90 -14.33
C LYS A 327 -2.88 -22.52 -13.69
N ILE A 328 -4.10 -22.14 -13.33
CA ILE A 328 -4.38 -20.94 -12.54
C ILE A 328 -4.78 -21.35 -11.12
N TRP A 329 -4.25 -20.65 -10.13
CA TRP A 329 -4.65 -20.78 -8.73
C TRP A 329 -5.88 -19.92 -8.44
N ARG A 330 -6.83 -20.49 -7.68
CA ARG A 330 -7.93 -19.76 -7.03
C ARG A 330 -7.86 -20.04 -5.54
N GLY A 331 -7.84 -18.99 -4.73
CA GLY A 331 -7.88 -19.10 -3.28
C GLY A 331 -8.20 -17.75 -2.65
N SER A 332 -8.00 -17.65 -1.34
CA SER A 332 -8.21 -16.42 -0.58
C SER A 332 -6.92 -15.89 0.02
N SER A 333 -6.85 -14.57 0.18
CA SER A 333 -5.77 -13.90 0.88
C SER A 333 -6.34 -12.89 1.86
N ARG A 334 -5.72 -12.75 3.02
CA ARG A 334 -6.01 -11.64 3.93
C ARG A 334 -5.75 -10.32 3.21
N ILE A 335 -6.60 -9.34 3.44
CA ILE A 335 -6.46 -8.03 2.81
C ILE A 335 -5.40 -7.16 3.51
N ASN A 336 -5.11 -7.44 4.79
CA ASN A 336 -4.07 -6.81 5.59
C ASN A 336 -3.54 -7.76 6.69
N THR A 337 -2.48 -7.35 7.37
CA THR A 337 -1.88 -8.05 8.51
C THR A 337 -2.30 -7.47 9.87
N GLY A 338 -3.17 -6.45 9.87
CA GLY A 338 -3.43 -5.57 11.01
C GLY A 338 -2.37 -4.47 11.22
N MET A 339 -1.20 -4.58 10.60
CA MET A 339 -0.12 -3.57 10.66
C MET A 339 0.19 -2.95 9.30
N ARG A 340 -0.05 -3.69 8.20
CA ARG A 340 0.09 -3.22 6.83
C ARG A 340 -0.85 -3.94 5.88
N ASP A 341 -1.03 -3.36 4.70
CA ASP A 341 -1.82 -3.95 3.62
C ASP A 341 -1.07 -5.06 2.85
N VAL A 342 -1.84 -5.97 2.26
CA VAL A 342 -1.38 -6.92 1.23
C VAL A 342 -1.64 -6.29 -0.14
N LEU A 343 -0.67 -6.38 -1.05
CA LEU A 343 -0.71 -5.63 -2.30
C LEU A 343 -0.63 -6.55 -3.52
N TYR A 344 -1.69 -6.58 -4.33
CA TYR A 344 -1.79 -7.35 -5.58
C TYR A 344 -2.11 -6.46 -6.77
N SER A 345 -1.90 -6.99 -7.97
CA SER A 345 -2.24 -6.31 -9.22
C SER A 345 -3.75 -6.25 -9.40
N VAL A 346 -4.21 -5.25 -10.15
CA VAL A 346 -5.62 -5.08 -10.53
C VAL A 346 -5.78 -5.30 -12.02
N ARG A 347 -6.77 -6.11 -12.37
CA ARG A 347 -7.37 -6.17 -13.71
C ARG A 347 -8.74 -5.54 -13.66
N CYS A 348 -9.20 -4.97 -14.77
CA CYS A 348 -10.54 -4.41 -14.87
C CYS A 348 -11.35 -5.16 -15.93
N VAL A 349 -12.64 -5.33 -15.64
CA VAL A 349 -13.61 -5.97 -16.52
C VAL A 349 -14.88 -5.12 -16.60
N LYS A 350 -15.63 -5.26 -17.69
CA LYS A 350 -17.03 -4.84 -17.81
C LYS A 350 -17.79 -5.82 -18.70
N ASP A 351 -19.12 -5.80 -18.61
CA ASP A 351 -19.94 -6.58 -19.53
C ASP A 351 -20.10 -5.84 -20.86
N VAL A 352 -20.34 -6.60 -21.93
CA VAL A 352 -20.72 -6.03 -23.24
C VAL A 352 -22.11 -5.41 -23.09
N GLN A 353 -22.25 -4.16 -23.54
CA GLN A 353 -23.52 -3.43 -23.51
C GLN A 353 -24.52 -3.92 -24.56
#